data_AF-A0A371R5A0-F1
#
_entry.id   AF-A0A371R5A0-F1
#
_cell.length_a   1.000
_cell.length_b   1.000
_cell.length_c   1.000
_cell.angle_alpha   90.00
_cell.angle_beta   90.00
_cell.angle_gamma   90.00
#
_symmetry.space_group_name_H-M   'P 1'
#
loop_
_entity.id
_entity.type
_entity.pdbx_description
1 polymer ?
#
loop_
_entity_poly.entity_id
_entity_poly.type
_entity_poly.pdbx_seq_one_letter_code
_entity_poly.pdbx_strand_id
1 'polypeptide(L)'
;MWLDEANCKLCIITSRTGDLIRLRRPDKMPDILSELSQLLRLPSRSEAFSLSFQSVAKLVGIEDPYKEYKAKLTAIGKRVAEAVRAKLEQISWDLTTALRIAAAANIVDTSVLGYRPKKLEEAVWDLPAIEEYVNLPNSVYYVLDNAGEAQIDLVVAEALDRNGIKPTFVVRSQPYEIDVLEDDIASYKVVVTPGNISPIRWLRDGFILAKGIANFEAYLEWGEAPALLLFRAKCDVLAKVFSVPRNAPIIISGDKAKAIGLAL
;
A
#
# COMPACT_ATOMS: atom_id res chain seq x y z
N MET A 1 7.96 2.98 -14.11
CA MET A 1 7.22 4.01 -14.86
C MET A 1 6.85 5.14 -13.92
N TRP A 2 7.01 6.37 -14.38
CA TRP A 2 6.56 7.55 -13.66
C TRP A 2 5.20 7.98 -14.25
N LEU A 3 4.11 7.87 -13.48
CA LEU A 3 2.76 8.25 -13.96
C LEU A 3 2.66 9.74 -14.32
N ASP A 4 3.40 10.57 -13.59
CA ASP A 4 3.64 11.98 -13.90
C ASP A 4 5.09 12.27 -13.53
N GLU A 5 5.92 12.55 -14.54
CA GLU A 5 7.37 12.63 -14.35
C GLU A 5 7.77 13.72 -13.35
N ALA A 6 7.12 14.89 -13.38
CA ALA A 6 7.49 16.00 -12.51
C ALA A 6 6.96 15.79 -11.09
N ASN A 7 5.66 15.49 -10.95
CA ASN A 7 5.00 15.43 -9.66
C ASN A 7 5.44 14.20 -8.84
N CYS A 8 5.68 13.05 -9.48
CA CYS A 8 6.17 11.88 -8.77
C CYS A 8 7.62 12.05 -8.30
N LYS A 9 8.48 12.73 -9.09
CA LYS A 9 9.84 13.08 -8.68
C LYS A 9 9.86 14.11 -7.54
N LEU A 10 8.95 15.07 -7.55
CA LEU A 10 8.78 15.99 -6.42
C LEU A 10 8.26 15.27 -5.16
N CYS A 11 7.38 14.28 -5.33
CA CYS A 11 6.84 13.47 -4.24
C CYS A 11 7.94 12.71 -3.48
N ILE A 12 8.83 12.01 -4.18
CA ILE A 12 9.94 11.27 -3.53
C ILE A 12 10.91 12.24 -2.83
N ILE A 13 11.24 13.39 -3.41
CA ILE A 13 12.08 14.41 -2.75
C ILE A 13 11.44 14.86 -1.44
N THR A 14 10.16 15.22 -1.49
CA THR A 14 9.40 15.68 -0.32
C THR A 14 9.29 14.58 0.73
N SER A 15 9.01 13.35 0.31
CA SER A 15 8.88 12.20 1.20
C SER A 15 10.16 11.94 1.99
N ARG A 16 11.31 11.82 1.30
CA ARG A 16 12.59 11.46 1.94
C ARG A 16 13.19 12.58 2.76
N THR A 17 13.04 13.83 2.32
CA THR A 17 13.44 14.98 3.16
C THR A 17 12.53 15.11 4.38
N GLY A 18 11.22 14.85 4.23
CA GLY A 18 10.27 14.76 5.34
C GLY A 18 10.60 13.66 6.34
N ASP A 19 11.01 12.48 5.86
CA ASP A 19 11.46 11.37 6.71
C ASP A 19 12.63 11.81 7.61
N LEU A 20 13.65 12.47 7.05
CA LEU A 20 14.79 12.96 7.83
C LEU A 20 14.39 14.00 8.89
N ILE A 21 13.43 14.89 8.59
CA ILE A 21 12.92 15.84 9.58
C ILE A 21 12.24 15.10 10.73
N ARG A 22 11.34 14.15 10.43
CA ARG A 22 10.60 13.37 11.43
C ARG A 22 11.53 12.53 12.30
N LEU A 23 12.56 11.95 11.69
CA LEU A 23 13.57 11.13 12.34
C LEU A 23 14.67 11.96 13.02
N ARG A 24 14.49 13.29 13.11
CA ARG A 24 15.40 14.24 13.80
C ARG A 24 16.82 14.24 13.23
N ARG A 25 16.96 14.02 11.93
CA ARG A 25 18.21 14.07 11.16
C ARG A 25 18.20 15.07 10.00
N PRO A 26 17.74 16.33 10.20
CA PRO A 26 17.76 17.32 9.13
C PRO A 26 19.19 17.64 8.65
N ASP A 27 20.22 17.34 9.45
CA ASP A 27 21.63 17.44 9.08
C ASP A 27 21.99 16.59 7.85
N LYS A 28 21.21 15.54 7.55
CA LYS A 28 21.42 14.63 6.42
C LYS A 28 20.71 15.03 5.13
N MET A 29 20.06 16.20 5.10
CA MET A 29 19.40 16.70 3.89
C MET A 29 20.32 16.80 2.67
N PRO A 30 21.55 17.37 2.77
CA PRO A 30 22.43 17.45 1.61
C PRO A 30 22.80 16.06 1.05
N ASP A 31 23.03 15.09 1.94
CA ASP A 31 23.38 13.71 1.57
C ASP A 31 22.23 13.04 0.79
N ILE A 32 21.00 13.07 1.33
CA ILE A 32 19.86 12.44 0.65
C ILE A 32 19.51 13.14 -0.67
N LEU A 33 19.65 14.46 -0.76
CA LEU A 33 19.40 15.20 -2.01
C LEU A 33 20.43 14.84 -3.09
N SER A 34 21.70 14.63 -2.69
CA SER A 34 22.74 14.15 -3.60
C SER A 34 22.39 12.76 -4.15
N GLU A 35 22.00 11.83 -3.29
CA GLU A 35 21.60 10.48 -3.72
C GLU A 35 20.33 10.49 -4.59
N LEU A 36 19.33 11.28 -4.22
CA LEU A 36 18.10 11.45 -5.00
C LEU A 36 18.39 11.98 -6.41
N SER A 37 19.37 12.86 -6.60
CA SER A 37 19.74 13.36 -7.94
C SER A 37 20.11 12.26 -8.94
N GLN A 38 20.58 11.11 -8.44
CA GLN A 38 20.86 9.91 -9.24
C GLN A 38 19.63 9.01 -9.34
N LEU A 39 18.96 8.73 -8.21
CA LEU A 39 17.80 7.82 -8.16
C LEU A 39 16.62 8.33 -9.01
N LEU A 40 16.43 9.65 -9.12
CA LEU A 40 15.39 10.27 -9.94
C LEU A 40 15.56 10.06 -11.45
N ARG A 41 16.73 9.54 -11.88
CA ARG A 41 17.03 9.18 -13.27
C ARG A 41 16.65 7.74 -13.60
N LEU A 42 16.33 6.92 -12.60
CA LEU A 42 15.92 5.54 -12.82
C LEU A 42 14.59 5.48 -13.60
N PRO A 43 14.43 4.51 -14.50
CA PRO A 43 13.18 4.33 -15.24
C PRO A 43 12.05 3.74 -14.36
N SER A 44 12.42 2.97 -13.34
CA SER A 44 11.49 2.42 -12.36
C SER A 44 11.27 3.41 -11.21
N ARG A 45 10.02 3.83 -11.04
CA ARG A 45 9.60 4.66 -9.91
C ARG A 45 9.64 3.80 -8.64
N SER A 46 9.18 2.57 -8.73
CA SER A 46 9.17 1.64 -7.61
C SER A 46 10.59 1.36 -7.07
N GLU A 47 11.59 1.17 -7.94
CA GLU A 47 12.99 1.04 -7.51
C GLU A 47 13.53 2.33 -6.90
N ALA A 48 13.27 3.50 -7.49
CA ALA A 48 13.72 4.78 -6.95
C ALA A 48 13.17 5.02 -5.52
N PHE A 49 11.89 4.75 -5.30
CA PHE A 49 11.28 4.86 -3.96
C PHE A 49 11.85 3.86 -2.96
N SER A 50 12.09 2.61 -3.39
CA SER A 50 12.69 1.54 -2.58
C SER A 50 14.10 1.91 -2.10
N LEU A 51 14.96 2.27 -3.05
CA LEU A 51 16.38 2.60 -2.82
C LEU A 51 16.51 3.87 -1.98
N SER A 52 15.72 4.91 -2.28
CA SER A 52 15.77 6.16 -1.50
C SER A 52 15.34 5.99 -0.04
N PHE A 53 14.43 5.05 0.26
CA PHE A 53 14.10 4.72 1.64
C PHE A 53 15.25 3.99 2.34
N GLN A 54 15.95 3.08 1.66
CA GLN A 54 17.17 2.45 2.20
C GLN A 54 18.25 3.49 2.50
N SER A 55 18.40 4.51 1.64
CA SER A 55 19.29 5.65 1.89
C SER A 55 18.93 6.39 3.18
N VAL A 56 17.64 6.66 3.41
CA VAL A 56 17.17 7.27 4.67
C VAL A 56 17.56 6.40 5.87
N ALA A 57 17.26 5.10 5.83
CA ALA A 57 17.60 4.17 6.92
C ALA A 57 19.11 4.17 7.22
N LYS A 58 19.95 4.14 6.17
CA LYS A 58 21.42 4.21 6.28
C LYS A 58 21.91 5.53 6.87
N LEU A 59 21.38 6.67 6.42
CA LEU A 59 21.76 8.00 6.90
C LEU A 59 21.39 8.22 8.37
N VAL A 60 20.23 7.68 8.77
CA VAL A 60 19.76 7.72 10.15
C VAL A 60 20.52 6.72 11.03
N GLY A 61 21.00 5.61 10.46
CA GLY A 61 21.72 4.56 11.17
C GLY A 61 20.81 3.56 11.89
N ILE A 62 19.57 3.42 11.42
CA ILE A 62 18.54 2.55 12.01
C ILE A 62 17.94 1.70 10.89
N GLU A 63 17.91 0.38 11.07
CA GLU A 63 17.41 -0.57 10.06
C GLU A 63 15.91 -0.40 9.76
N ASP A 64 15.07 -0.29 10.81
CA ASP A 64 13.66 0.08 10.69
C ASP A 64 13.40 1.41 11.42
N PRO A 65 13.54 2.57 10.74
CA PRO A 65 13.35 3.87 11.37
C PRO A 65 11.92 4.11 11.90
N TYR A 66 10.93 3.33 11.44
CA TYR A 66 9.52 3.54 11.71
C TYR A 66 8.92 2.48 12.64
N LYS A 67 9.72 1.57 13.21
CA LYS A 67 9.26 0.47 14.08
C LYS A 67 8.29 0.91 15.19
N GLU A 68 8.65 1.94 15.96
CA GLU A 68 7.78 2.46 17.03
C GLU A 68 6.49 3.08 16.50
N TYR A 69 6.56 3.72 15.33
CA TYR A 69 5.39 4.32 14.72
C TYR A 69 4.42 3.24 14.20
N LYS A 70 4.93 2.18 13.57
CA LYS A 70 4.16 1.00 13.17
C LYS A 70 3.39 0.41 14.36
N ALA A 71 4.05 0.22 15.51
CA ALA A 71 3.38 -0.32 16.70
C ALA A 71 2.19 0.55 17.18
N LYS A 72 2.32 1.88 17.12
CA LYS A 72 1.20 2.80 17.43
C LYS A 72 0.06 2.67 16.43
N LEU A 73 0.38 2.57 15.14
CA LEU A 73 -0.59 2.38 14.07
C LEU A 73 -1.32 1.04 14.20
N THR A 74 -0.62 -0.03 14.52
CA THR A 74 -1.20 -1.36 14.81
C THR A 74 -2.20 -1.29 15.96
N ALA A 75 -1.89 -0.56 17.05
CA ALA A 75 -2.82 -0.41 18.17
C ALA A 75 -4.11 0.37 17.80
N ILE A 76 -4.01 1.36 16.92
CA ILE A 76 -5.18 2.05 16.35
C ILE A 76 -5.97 1.10 15.44
N GLY A 77 -5.27 0.40 14.54
CA GLY A 77 -5.85 -0.55 13.60
C GLY A 77 -6.65 -1.66 14.27
N LYS A 78 -6.18 -2.20 15.40
CA LYS A 78 -6.89 -3.23 16.18
C LYS A 78 -8.27 -2.77 16.63
N ARG A 79 -8.40 -1.54 17.12
CA ARG A 79 -9.69 -0.97 17.57
C ARG A 79 -10.67 -0.82 16.40
N VAL A 80 -10.18 -0.41 15.23
CA VAL A 80 -11.01 -0.31 14.02
C VAL A 80 -11.39 -1.68 13.50
N ALA A 81 -10.47 -2.64 13.53
CA ALA A 81 -10.71 -4.02 13.12
C ALA A 81 -11.84 -4.70 13.92
N GLU A 82 -11.97 -4.40 15.22
CA GLU A 82 -13.10 -4.87 16.03
C GLU A 82 -14.45 -4.36 15.51
N ALA A 83 -14.54 -3.06 15.17
CA ALA A 83 -15.75 -2.49 14.58
C ALA A 83 -16.05 -3.05 13.18
N VAL A 84 -15.02 -3.25 12.36
CA VAL A 84 -15.13 -3.90 11.05
C VAL A 84 -15.64 -5.33 11.19
N ARG A 85 -15.10 -6.11 12.13
CA ARG A 85 -15.55 -7.50 12.38
C ARG A 85 -17.03 -7.53 12.75
N ALA A 86 -17.43 -6.73 13.73
CA ALA A 86 -18.84 -6.67 14.15
C ALA A 86 -19.77 -6.29 12.98
N LYS A 87 -19.33 -5.37 12.11
CA LYS A 87 -20.10 -5.01 10.92
C LYS A 87 -20.21 -6.16 9.92
N LEU A 88 -19.10 -6.84 9.61
CA LEU A 88 -19.10 -7.96 8.66
C LEU A 88 -19.90 -9.15 9.18
N GLU A 89 -19.85 -9.46 10.47
CA GLU A 89 -20.68 -10.49 11.09
C GLU A 89 -22.18 -10.23 10.91
N GLN A 90 -22.62 -8.98 11.13
CA GLN A 90 -24.03 -8.57 10.97
C GLN A 90 -24.55 -8.74 9.54
N ILE A 91 -23.67 -8.64 8.54
CA ILE A 91 -24.03 -8.79 7.12
C ILE A 91 -23.57 -10.14 6.55
N SER A 92 -23.39 -11.14 7.43
CA SER A 92 -23.03 -12.51 7.04
C SER A 92 -21.75 -12.60 6.21
N TRP A 93 -20.73 -11.81 6.57
CA TRP A 93 -19.43 -11.78 5.92
C TRP A 93 -19.51 -11.45 4.42
N ASP A 94 -20.38 -10.52 4.03
CA ASP A 94 -20.52 -10.06 2.64
C ASP A 94 -19.16 -9.60 2.07
N LEU A 95 -18.70 -10.34 1.05
CA LEU A 95 -17.38 -10.17 0.46
C LEU A 95 -17.21 -8.83 -0.25
N THR A 96 -18.28 -8.34 -0.89
CA THR A 96 -18.35 -7.02 -1.54
C THR A 96 -18.01 -5.92 -0.53
N THR A 97 -18.65 -5.94 0.63
CA THR A 97 -18.40 -4.99 1.72
C THR A 97 -17.01 -5.14 2.31
N ALA A 98 -16.51 -6.37 2.46
CA ALA A 98 -15.14 -6.61 2.94
C ALA A 98 -14.08 -5.99 2.00
N LEU A 99 -14.25 -6.13 0.68
CA LEU A 99 -13.36 -5.51 -0.32
C LEU A 99 -13.46 -3.98 -0.33
N ARG A 100 -14.67 -3.42 -0.17
CA ARG A 100 -14.86 -1.98 0.02
C ARG A 100 -14.08 -1.46 1.22
N ILE A 101 -14.23 -2.12 2.36
CA ILE A 101 -13.53 -1.81 3.60
C ILE A 101 -12.01 -1.89 3.39
N ALA A 102 -11.52 -2.92 2.71
CA ALA A 102 -10.10 -3.04 2.41
C ALA A 102 -9.58 -1.82 1.60
N ALA A 103 -10.25 -1.46 0.50
CA ALA A 103 -9.87 -0.30 -0.31
C ALA A 103 -9.95 1.02 0.48
N ALA A 104 -10.98 1.16 1.30
CA ALA A 104 -11.24 2.34 2.11
C ALA A 104 -10.25 2.49 3.28
N ALA A 105 -9.79 1.40 3.89
CA ALA A 105 -8.85 1.42 5.01
C ALA A 105 -7.46 1.98 4.65
N ASN A 106 -7.13 2.10 3.36
CA ASN A 106 -5.85 2.61 2.88
C ASN A 106 -5.67 4.13 3.11
N ILE A 107 -5.46 4.53 4.37
CA ILE A 107 -5.55 5.91 4.86
C ILE A 107 -4.40 6.26 5.79
N VAL A 108 -3.70 5.27 6.32
CA VAL A 108 -2.69 5.54 7.34
C VAL A 108 -1.57 6.38 6.73
N ASP A 109 -1.14 7.36 7.53
CA ASP A 109 -0.33 8.53 7.25
C ASP A 109 0.89 8.26 6.34
N THR A 110 0.69 8.38 5.03
CA THR A 110 1.77 8.28 4.05
C THR A 110 2.40 9.65 3.82
N SER A 111 3.73 9.70 3.66
CA SER A 111 4.53 10.89 3.27
C SER A 111 4.22 11.45 1.87
N VAL A 112 3.04 11.19 1.32
CA VAL A 112 2.60 11.62 -0.01
C VAL A 112 2.36 13.13 0.00
N LEU A 113 2.98 13.83 -0.96
CA LEU A 113 2.93 15.29 -1.06
C LEU A 113 1.50 15.85 -1.06
N GLY A 114 1.23 16.79 -0.16
CA GLY A 114 -0.06 17.46 0.00
C GLY A 114 -1.17 16.62 0.64
N TYR A 115 -0.88 15.40 1.10
CA TYR A 115 -1.88 14.53 1.71
C TYR A 115 -2.24 15.00 3.12
N ARG A 116 -3.54 15.05 3.42
CA ARG A 116 -4.06 15.25 4.78
C ARG A 116 -4.86 13.99 5.17
N PRO A 117 -4.37 13.18 6.13
CA PRO A 117 -5.05 11.95 6.50
C PRO A 117 -6.43 12.24 7.13
N LYS A 118 -7.43 11.45 6.75
CA LYS A 118 -8.66 11.29 7.55
C LYS A 118 -8.37 10.35 8.73
N LYS A 119 -9.17 10.40 9.79
CA LYS A 119 -9.11 9.37 10.85
C LYS A 119 -9.50 8.01 10.26
N LEU A 120 -8.75 6.97 10.61
CA LEU A 120 -8.98 5.61 10.09
C LEU A 120 -10.39 5.13 10.43
N GLU A 121 -10.88 5.47 11.62
CA GLU A 121 -12.20 5.13 12.15
C GLU A 121 -13.36 5.64 11.28
N GLU A 122 -13.20 6.81 10.66
CA GLU A 122 -14.23 7.42 9.82
C GLU A 122 -14.16 6.88 8.40
N ALA A 123 -12.95 6.72 7.91
CA ALA A 123 -12.73 6.63 6.48
C ALA A 123 -12.58 5.20 5.96
N VAL A 124 -12.48 4.21 6.87
CA VAL A 124 -12.71 2.78 6.58
C VAL A 124 -14.11 2.50 6.02
N TRP A 125 -15.04 3.44 6.17
CA TRP A 125 -16.42 3.33 5.68
C TRP A 125 -16.68 4.12 4.39
N ASP A 126 -15.67 4.81 3.83
CA ASP A 126 -15.84 5.54 2.57
C ASP A 126 -16.16 4.55 1.43
N LEU A 127 -17.13 4.89 0.58
CA LEU A 127 -17.44 4.10 -0.60
C LEU A 127 -16.40 4.33 -1.71
N PRO A 128 -16.02 3.29 -2.49
CA PRO A 128 -15.14 3.48 -3.64
C PRO A 128 -15.79 4.37 -4.70
N ALA A 129 -15.01 5.26 -5.31
CA ALA A 129 -15.45 6.02 -6.48
C ALA A 129 -15.36 5.21 -7.77
N ILE A 130 -14.47 4.22 -7.79
CA ILE A 130 -14.37 3.20 -8.84
C ILE A 130 -14.48 1.85 -8.15
N GLU A 131 -15.39 1.03 -8.64
CA GLU A 131 -15.70 -0.26 -8.06
C GLU A 131 -15.86 -1.31 -9.15
N GLU A 132 -14.82 -2.12 -9.31
CA GLU A 132 -14.84 -3.28 -10.18
C GLU A 132 -14.83 -4.57 -9.37
N TYR A 133 -15.62 -5.53 -9.82
CA TYR A 133 -15.61 -6.87 -9.27
C TYR A 133 -15.19 -7.86 -10.34
N VAL A 134 -14.40 -8.82 -9.89
CA VAL A 134 -14.01 -9.99 -10.66
C VAL A 134 -14.34 -11.22 -9.84
N ASN A 135 -14.59 -12.35 -10.50
CA ASN A 135 -14.75 -13.61 -9.81
C ASN A 135 -13.40 -14.00 -9.20
N LEU A 136 -13.30 -13.87 -7.87
CA LEU A 136 -12.09 -14.29 -7.15
C LEU A 136 -11.98 -15.82 -7.21
N PRO A 137 -10.78 -16.36 -7.50
CA PRO A 137 -10.56 -17.80 -7.42
C PRO A 137 -10.53 -18.27 -5.97
N ASN A 138 -10.52 -19.58 -5.76
CA ASN A 138 -10.52 -20.21 -4.43
C ASN A 138 -9.25 -19.91 -3.60
N SER A 139 -8.22 -19.29 -4.17
CA SER A 139 -7.01 -18.89 -3.46
C SER A 139 -6.42 -17.61 -4.04
N VAL A 140 -6.00 -16.69 -3.17
CA VAL A 140 -5.43 -15.40 -3.56
C VAL A 140 -4.13 -15.12 -2.82
N TYR A 141 -3.19 -14.46 -3.49
CA TYR A 141 -2.06 -13.80 -2.85
C TYR A 141 -2.50 -12.41 -2.40
N TYR A 142 -2.63 -12.21 -1.09
CA TYR A 142 -3.07 -10.96 -0.50
C TYR A 142 -1.86 -10.11 -0.11
N VAL A 143 -1.48 -9.18 -0.97
CA VAL A 143 -0.32 -8.29 -0.77
C VAL A 143 -0.73 -7.14 0.14
N LEU A 144 -0.10 -7.08 1.32
CA LEU A 144 -0.37 -6.07 2.33
C LEU A 144 0.43 -4.78 2.07
N ASP A 145 0.05 -3.72 2.77
CA ASP A 145 0.70 -2.40 2.75
C ASP A 145 1.05 -2.02 4.20
N ASN A 146 0.33 -1.08 4.82
CA ASN A 146 0.69 -0.48 6.11
C ASN A 146 0.32 -1.33 7.34
N ALA A 147 1.14 -1.27 8.40
CA ALA A 147 0.97 -2.04 9.66
C ALA A 147 -0.35 -1.79 10.42
N GLY A 148 -0.91 -0.58 10.36
CA GLY A 148 -2.22 -0.27 10.95
C GLY A 148 -3.38 -0.89 10.16
N GLU A 149 -3.28 -0.89 8.84
CA GLU A 149 -4.30 -1.39 7.91
C GLU A 149 -4.31 -2.91 7.88
N ALA A 150 -3.15 -3.55 8.07
CA ALA A 150 -3.00 -4.99 8.16
C ALA A 150 -3.95 -5.62 9.20
N GLN A 151 -4.25 -4.92 10.30
CA GLN A 151 -5.20 -5.41 11.31
C GLN A 151 -6.64 -5.48 10.79
N ILE A 152 -7.03 -4.55 9.92
CA ILE A 152 -8.33 -4.57 9.23
C ILE A 152 -8.29 -5.63 8.13
N ASP A 153 -7.19 -5.73 7.39
CA ASP A 153 -7.01 -6.74 6.33
C ASP A 153 -7.06 -8.18 6.88
N LEU A 154 -6.66 -8.43 8.13
CA LEU A 154 -6.88 -9.71 8.80
C LEU A 154 -8.37 -10.06 8.93
N VAL A 155 -9.24 -9.09 9.17
CA VAL A 155 -10.69 -9.30 9.23
C VAL A 155 -11.27 -9.50 7.82
N VAL A 156 -10.74 -8.79 6.83
CA VAL A 156 -11.10 -9.01 5.42
C VAL A 156 -10.66 -10.40 4.95
N ALA A 157 -9.50 -10.88 5.39
CA ALA A 157 -9.04 -12.25 5.15
C ALA A 157 -9.98 -13.29 5.78
N GLU A 158 -10.51 -13.04 6.97
CA GLU A 158 -11.54 -13.89 7.56
C GLU A 158 -12.80 -13.92 6.68
N ALA A 159 -13.21 -12.77 6.12
CA ALA A 159 -14.32 -12.72 5.17
C ALA A 159 -14.05 -13.54 3.89
N LEU A 160 -12.81 -13.50 3.36
CA LEU A 160 -12.41 -14.33 2.23
C LEU A 160 -12.54 -15.83 2.57
N ASP A 161 -12.00 -16.28 3.70
CA ASP A 161 -12.06 -17.67 4.13
C ASP A 161 -13.51 -18.15 4.30
N ARG A 162 -14.37 -17.33 4.93
CA ARG A 162 -15.80 -17.60 5.14
C ARG A 162 -16.55 -17.79 3.83
N ASN A 163 -16.07 -17.16 2.76
CA ASN A 163 -16.61 -17.28 1.41
C ASN A 163 -15.86 -18.32 0.55
N GLY A 164 -15.02 -19.18 1.15
CA GLY A 164 -14.32 -20.26 0.46
C GLY A 164 -13.09 -19.84 -0.34
N ILE A 165 -12.59 -18.61 -0.12
CA ILE A 165 -11.39 -18.08 -0.78
C ILE A 165 -10.25 -18.06 0.23
N LYS A 166 -9.19 -18.81 -0.03
CA LYS A 166 -8.05 -18.94 0.87
C LYS A 166 -7.00 -17.83 0.61
N PRO A 167 -6.80 -16.86 1.52
CA PRO A 167 -5.77 -15.85 1.36
C PRO A 167 -4.41 -16.38 1.83
N THR A 168 -3.37 -16.05 1.07
CA THR A 168 -1.96 -16.16 1.49
C THR A 168 -1.40 -14.76 1.52
N PHE A 169 -1.00 -14.27 2.70
CA PHE A 169 -0.42 -12.92 2.77
C PHE A 169 0.95 -12.88 2.13
N VAL A 170 1.27 -11.75 1.53
CA VAL A 170 2.58 -11.51 0.93
C VAL A 170 3.14 -10.19 1.44
N VAL A 171 4.34 -10.23 2.01
CA VAL A 171 5.01 -9.09 2.64
C VAL A 171 6.47 -8.98 2.17
N ARG A 172 7.13 -7.88 2.53
CA ARG A 172 8.55 -7.63 2.27
C ARG A 172 9.41 -8.29 3.35
N SER A 173 10.64 -8.69 3.01
CA SER A 173 11.62 -9.18 4.01
C SER A 173 12.36 -8.05 4.73
N GLN A 174 12.35 -6.84 4.16
CA GLN A 174 13.00 -5.68 4.75
C GLN A 174 12.00 -4.53 4.97
N PRO A 175 12.23 -3.68 5.99
CA PRO A 175 11.40 -2.51 6.25
C PRO A 175 11.26 -1.58 5.03
N TYR A 176 10.04 -1.14 4.79
CA TYR A 176 9.72 -0.04 3.88
C TYR A 176 8.70 0.88 4.57
N GLU A 177 9.09 2.12 4.87
CA GLU A 177 8.22 3.10 5.54
C GLU A 177 7.45 2.48 6.73
N ILE A 178 6.12 2.46 6.66
CA ILE A 178 5.22 1.92 7.69
C ILE A 178 4.59 0.58 7.29
N ASP A 179 5.14 -0.09 6.27
CA ASP A 179 4.66 -1.39 5.81
C ASP A 179 4.80 -2.46 6.90
N VAL A 180 3.85 -3.39 6.89
CA VAL A 180 3.81 -4.57 7.77
C VAL A 180 4.85 -5.61 7.37
N LEU A 181 5.42 -6.31 8.35
CA LEU A 181 6.35 -7.43 8.15
C LEU A 181 5.73 -8.74 8.65
N GLU A 182 6.39 -9.88 8.36
CA GLU A 182 5.88 -11.21 8.71
C GLU A 182 5.58 -11.38 10.20
N ASP A 183 6.47 -10.89 11.08
CA ASP A 183 6.37 -11.03 12.54
C ASP A 183 5.06 -10.44 13.11
N ASP A 184 4.37 -9.58 12.35
CA ASP A 184 3.12 -8.94 12.75
C ASP A 184 1.87 -9.79 12.40
N ILE A 185 2.03 -10.94 11.74
CA ILE A 185 0.94 -11.72 11.12
C ILE A 185 0.99 -13.19 11.57
N ALA A 186 0.30 -13.51 12.68
CA ALA A 186 0.39 -14.85 13.28
C ALA A 186 -0.64 -15.88 12.77
N SER A 187 -1.74 -15.44 12.13
CA SER A 187 -2.92 -16.30 11.91
C SER A 187 -3.04 -16.91 10.51
N TYR A 188 -2.15 -16.54 9.59
CA TYR A 188 -2.27 -16.85 8.16
C TYR A 188 -0.94 -17.31 7.58
N LYS A 189 -0.99 -18.03 6.46
CA LYS A 189 0.22 -18.34 5.68
C LYS A 189 0.79 -17.03 5.13
N VAL A 190 2.08 -16.81 5.36
CA VAL A 190 2.82 -15.66 4.84
C VAL A 190 3.87 -16.12 3.83
N VAL A 191 4.00 -15.36 2.75
CA VAL A 191 5.11 -15.44 1.79
C VAL A 191 5.92 -14.16 1.92
N VAL A 192 7.21 -14.31 2.19
CA VAL A 192 8.12 -13.19 2.33
C VAL A 192 8.91 -13.01 1.04
N THR A 193 8.85 -11.81 0.47
CA THR A 193 9.56 -11.46 -0.76
C THR A 193 10.90 -10.76 -0.48
N PRO A 194 11.90 -10.87 -1.39
CA PRO A 194 13.22 -10.28 -1.18
C PRO A 194 13.24 -8.75 -1.13
N GLY A 195 13.97 -8.21 -0.16
CA GLY A 195 14.25 -6.78 -0.01
C GLY A 195 13.05 -5.97 0.47
N ASN A 196 13.14 -4.65 0.25
CA ASN A 196 12.10 -3.68 0.60
C ASN A 196 11.32 -3.19 -0.62
N ILE A 197 11.42 -3.87 -1.77
CA ILE A 197 10.65 -3.56 -2.98
C ILE A 197 9.25 -4.17 -2.91
N SER A 198 8.28 -3.62 -3.66
CA SER A 198 6.90 -4.15 -3.65
C SER A 198 6.89 -5.66 -3.98
N PRO A 199 6.14 -6.48 -3.21
CA PRO A 199 6.04 -7.92 -3.47
C PRO A 199 5.54 -8.28 -4.87
N ILE A 200 4.80 -7.37 -5.52
CA ILE A 200 4.28 -7.55 -6.88
C ILE A 200 5.36 -7.92 -7.89
N ARG A 201 6.60 -7.44 -7.70
CA ARG A 201 7.74 -7.77 -8.57
C ARG A 201 8.00 -9.29 -8.68
N TRP A 202 7.64 -10.05 -7.65
CA TRP A 202 8.00 -11.45 -7.50
C TRP A 202 6.82 -12.41 -7.74
N LEU A 203 5.59 -11.89 -7.80
CA LEU A 203 4.38 -12.68 -8.00
C LEU A 203 4.09 -12.83 -9.50
N ARG A 204 4.39 -14.01 -10.06
CA ARG A 204 4.24 -14.32 -11.49
C ARG A 204 3.00 -15.14 -11.82
N ASP A 205 2.38 -15.77 -10.82
CA ASP A 205 1.25 -16.66 -10.97
C ASP A 205 0.18 -16.44 -9.89
N GLY A 206 -0.91 -17.21 -9.99
CA GLY A 206 -2.05 -17.10 -9.09
C GLY A 206 -2.90 -15.86 -9.36
N PHE A 207 -3.63 -15.41 -8.34
CA PHE A 207 -4.43 -14.19 -8.38
C PHE A 207 -4.02 -13.27 -7.25
N ILE A 208 -3.74 -12.01 -7.58
CA ILE A 208 -3.21 -11.03 -6.64
C ILE A 208 -4.34 -10.14 -6.14
N LEU A 209 -4.52 -10.08 -4.83
CA LEU A 209 -5.31 -9.05 -4.16
C LEU A 209 -4.33 -8.06 -3.53
N ALA A 210 -4.12 -6.88 -4.13
CA ALA A 210 -3.06 -5.97 -3.69
C ALA A 210 -3.61 -4.69 -3.06
N LYS A 211 -3.13 -4.36 -1.86
CA LYS A 211 -3.40 -3.10 -1.18
C LYS A 211 -2.38 -2.04 -1.55
N GLY A 212 -2.75 -0.77 -1.54
CA GLY A 212 -1.73 0.28 -1.53
C GLY A 212 -1.36 0.86 -2.90
N ILE A 213 -0.92 2.11 -2.90
CA ILE A 213 -0.47 2.81 -4.12
C ILE A 213 0.85 2.20 -4.61
N ALA A 214 1.76 1.85 -3.69
CA ALA A 214 3.06 1.29 -4.05
C ALA A 214 2.91 -0.05 -4.80
N ASN A 215 1.95 -0.89 -4.37
CA ASN A 215 1.65 -2.14 -5.07
C ASN A 215 0.90 -1.90 -6.39
N PHE A 216 -0.01 -0.92 -6.47
CA PHE A 216 -0.63 -0.52 -7.74
C PHE A 216 0.42 -0.07 -8.78
N GLU A 217 1.31 0.86 -8.42
CA GLU A 217 2.34 1.36 -9.34
C GLU A 217 3.37 0.28 -9.69
N ALA A 218 3.74 -0.60 -8.75
CA ALA A 218 4.57 -1.77 -9.04
C ALA A 218 3.88 -2.77 -9.98
N TYR A 219 2.55 -2.92 -9.88
CA TYR A 219 1.78 -3.75 -10.80
C TYR A 219 1.78 -3.21 -12.23
N LEU A 220 1.73 -1.88 -12.41
CA LEU A 220 1.90 -1.28 -13.73
C LEU A 220 3.29 -1.53 -14.33
N GLU A 221 4.33 -1.62 -13.49
CA GLU A 221 5.70 -1.87 -13.95
C GLU A 221 6.00 -3.34 -14.21
N TRP A 222 5.51 -4.24 -13.36
CA TRP A 222 5.96 -5.64 -13.33
C TRP A 222 4.85 -6.67 -13.20
N GLY A 223 3.60 -6.25 -13.02
CA GLY A 223 2.47 -7.15 -12.80
C GLY A 223 2.26 -8.06 -14.00
N GLU A 224 2.16 -9.36 -13.77
CA GLU A 224 1.94 -10.37 -14.83
C GLU A 224 0.70 -11.23 -14.55
N ALA A 225 0.51 -11.64 -13.29
CA ALA A 225 -0.66 -12.38 -12.85
C ALA A 225 -1.93 -11.50 -12.79
N PRO A 226 -3.14 -12.07 -12.96
CA PRO A 226 -4.38 -11.34 -12.77
C PRO A 226 -4.49 -10.78 -11.36
N ALA A 227 -5.04 -9.58 -11.24
CA ALA A 227 -5.11 -8.88 -9.96
C ALA A 227 -6.42 -8.11 -9.76
N LEU A 228 -6.76 -7.90 -8.49
CA LEU A 228 -7.66 -6.86 -8.02
C LEU A 228 -6.85 -5.92 -7.13
N LEU A 229 -6.80 -4.64 -7.50
CA LEU A 229 -5.99 -3.61 -6.86
C LEU A 229 -6.90 -2.70 -6.04
N LEU A 230 -6.57 -2.52 -4.76
CA LEU A 230 -7.38 -1.83 -3.76
C LEU A 230 -6.56 -0.72 -3.12
N PHE A 231 -6.86 0.52 -3.47
CA PHE A 231 -6.08 1.64 -2.99
C PHE A 231 -6.91 2.92 -2.95
N ARG A 232 -6.29 4.01 -2.50
CA ARG A 232 -6.91 5.32 -2.41
C ARG A 232 -6.15 6.31 -3.28
N ALA A 233 -6.83 7.23 -3.96
CA ALA A 233 -6.20 8.30 -4.71
C ALA A 233 -5.59 9.37 -3.78
N LYS A 234 -4.46 9.08 -3.12
CA LYS A 234 -3.84 9.94 -2.09
C LYS A 234 -3.12 11.18 -2.65
N CYS A 235 -2.84 11.23 -3.96
CA CYS A 235 -2.19 12.35 -4.63
C CYS A 235 -2.98 12.84 -5.85
N ASP A 236 -2.69 14.06 -6.28
CA ASP A 236 -3.37 14.69 -7.40
C ASP A 236 -3.09 13.99 -8.74
N VAL A 237 -1.93 13.33 -8.87
CA VAL A 237 -1.59 12.47 -10.01
C VAL A 237 -2.61 11.34 -10.13
N LEU A 238 -2.84 10.57 -9.07
CA LEU A 238 -3.81 9.48 -9.09
C LEU A 238 -5.25 9.99 -9.23
N ALA A 239 -5.60 11.07 -8.53
CA ALA A 239 -6.94 11.67 -8.65
C ALA A 239 -7.25 12.06 -10.11
N LYS A 240 -6.26 12.63 -10.81
CA LYS A 240 -6.36 12.97 -12.24
C LYS A 240 -6.41 11.73 -13.14
N VAL A 241 -5.50 10.77 -12.94
CA VAL A 241 -5.45 9.52 -13.72
C VAL A 241 -6.77 8.78 -13.69
N PHE A 242 -7.40 8.71 -12.52
CA PHE A 242 -8.67 8.00 -12.32
C PHE A 242 -9.90 8.89 -12.47
N SER A 243 -9.74 10.20 -12.66
CA SER A 243 -10.85 11.18 -12.69
C SER A 243 -11.79 11.07 -11.47
N VAL A 244 -11.20 10.92 -10.28
CA VAL A 244 -11.92 10.81 -9.01
C VAL A 244 -11.47 11.90 -8.04
N PRO A 245 -12.29 12.25 -7.04
CA PRO A 245 -11.84 13.12 -5.96
C PRO A 245 -10.59 12.57 -5.28
N ARG A 246 -9.71 13.48 -4.84
CA ARG A 246 -8.61 13.11 -3.95
C ARG A 246 -9.19 12.39 -2.73
N ASN A 247 -8.50 11.37 -2.26
CA ASN A 247 -8.95 10.50 -1.19
C ASN A 247 -10.17 9.63 -1.55
N ALA A 248 -10.50 9.43 -2.82
CA ALA A 248 -11.47 8.39 -3.18
C ALA A 248 -10.83 6.98 -3.09
N PRO A 249 -11.48 6.00 -2.45
CA PRO A 249 -11.11 4.59 -2.59
C PRO A 249 -11.38 4.11 -4.02
N ILE A 250 -10.56 3.18 -4.48
CA ILE A 250 -10.59 2.60 -5.83
C ILE A 250 -10.41 1.09 -5.69
N ILE A 251 -11.29 0.34 -6.36
CA ILE A 251 -11.15 -1.09 -6.62
C ILE A 251 -11.14 -1.27 -8.12
N ILE A 252 -10.04 -1.76 -8.67
CA ILE A 252 -9.86 -1.92 -10.12
C ILE A 252 -9.15 -3.23 -10.46
N SER A 253 -9.57 -3.86 -11.56
CA SER A 253 -8.88 -5.04 -12.10
C SER A 253 -7.51 -4.68 -12.66
N GLY A 254 -6.57 -5.63 -12.60
CA GLY A 254 -5.22 -5.47 -13.15
C GLY A 254 -5.21 -5.15 -14.65
N ASP A 255 -6.13 -5.72 -15.42
CA ASP A 255 -6.24 -5.47 -16.86
C ASP A 255 -6.61 -4.02 -17.15
N LYS A 256 -7.60 -3.47 -16.44
CA LYS A 256 -7.97 -2.05 -16.60
C LYS A 256 -6.90 -1.11 -16.05
N ALA A 257 -6.23 -1.48 -14.96
CA ALA A 257 -5.08 -0.72 -14.47
C ALA A 257 -3.97 -0.61 -15.54
N LYS A 258 -3.60 -1.72 -16.20
CA LYS A 258 -2.62 -1.71 -17.31
C LYS A 258 -3.08 -0.89 -18.51
N ALA A 259 -4.37 -0.98 -18.87
CA ALA A 259 -4.93 -0.17 -19.96
C ALA A 259 -4.79 1.34 -19.68
N ILE A 260 -4.98 1.77 -18.42
CA ILE A 260 -4.74 3.14 -17.99
C ILE A 260 -3.24 3.48 -18.11
N GLY A 261 -2.35 2.60 -17.65
CA GLY A 261 -0.90 2.81 -17.75
C GLY A 261 -0.38 2.96 -19.18
N LEU A 262 -0.99 2.29 -20.15
CA LEU A 262 -0.64 2.41 -21.58
C LEU A 262 -1.19 3.68 -22.25
N ALA A 263 -2.21 4.32 -21.67
CA ALA A 263 -2.85 5.52 -22.19
C ALA A 263 -2.22 6.83 -21.68
N LEU A 264 -1.27 6.73 -20.75
CA LEU A 264 -0.50 7.82 -20.15
C LEU A 264 0.87 7.96 -20.83
#